data_AF-A0A9W9FFT7-F1
#
_entry.id   AF-A0A9W9FFT7-F1
#
_cell.length_a   1.000
_cell.length_b   1.000
_cell.length_c   1.000
_cell.angle_alpha   90.00
_cell.angle_beta   90.00
_cell.angle_gamma   90.00
#
_symmetry.space_group_name_H-M   'P 1'
#
loop_
_entity.id
_entity.type
_entity.pdbx_description
1 polymer ?
#
loop_
_entity_poly.entity_id
_entity_poly.type
_entity_poly.pdbx_seq_one_letter_code
_entity_poly.pdbx_strand_id
1 'polypeptide(L)'
;MTSTTPRTALNIPWQHLLRASLRECTYLPDPLARDYMRGYVLDRYRRASDRPGRPDSQKIRSARHGLSLLRRANEGYQFPLEKVLLLSYGRVGKRRHELLADFLKPPTPKDTEAVKALVAQPAEFEDGWEAPAKVMSLAKSQLHNGIIMTSRLRPRVLKLQPQVPELNAWFKPLPAVRRRNIRKKWYQYTLSCLWPPLPEQDLATLDGLISGEIPWKPVKRRQVTSTTSTAASTDHQLSDFLVDGPQKGTTFRQFVNGRPHNITARFMHRQWRRLSALVPRQEWNPRSGKWLFTWDSAKPKPKVTLHVDPDVDVADVFGDQTPQPRRRIKLTNG
;
A
#
# COMPACT_ATOMS: atom_id res chain seq x y z
N MET A 1 -35.76 -2.35 49.26
CA MET A 1 -34.64 -3.30 49.04
C MET A 1 -34.15 -3.16 47.61
N THR A 2 -33.22 -2.24 47.37
CA THR A 2 -32.60 -2.02 46.05
C THR A 2 -31.13 -2.40 46.17
N SER A 3 -30.80 -3.63 45.77
CA SER A 3 -29.41 -4.08 45.68
C SER A 3 -28.75 -3.49 44.44
N THR A 4 -28.13 -2.33 44.60
CA THR A 4 -27.17 -1.77 43.65
C THR A 4 -26.00 -2.73 43.52
N THR A 5 -25.95 -3.48 42.41
CA THR A 5 -24.85 -4.39 42.11
C THR A 5 -23.61 -3.56 41.72
N PRO A 6 -22.42 -3.79 42.31
CA PRO A 6 -21.22 -3.04 41.97
C PRO A 6 -20.70 -3.48 40.60
N ARG A 7 -21.01 -2.69 39.57
CA ARG A 7 -20.50 -2.86 38.20
C ARG A 7 -19.03 -2.41 38.08
N THR A 8 -18.12 -2.84 38.94
CA THR A 8 -16.74 -2.33 38.90
C THR A 8 -15.74 -3.24 39.61
N ALA A 9 -15.30 -4.31 38.93
CA ALA A 9 -13.97 -4.88 39.11
C ALA A 9 -13.65 -5.82 37.94
N LEU A 10 -12.46 -5.67 37.34
CA LEU A 10 -11.84 -6.58 36.35
C LEU A 10 -12.36 -6.56 34.89
N ASN A 11 -12.63 -5.37 34.36
CA ASN A 11 -12.63 -5.11 32.93
C ASN A 11 -11.49 -4.12 32.64
N ILE A 12 -10.41 -4.52 31.98
CA ILE A 12 -9.70 -3.59 31.08
C ILE A 12 -10.54 -3.65 29.79
N PRO A 13 -11.68 -2.92 29.77
CA PRO A 13 -12.78 -3.17 28.87
C PRO A 13 -12.38 -2.67 27.48
N TRP A 14 -12.96 -3.25 26.44
CA TRP A 14 -12.85 -2.84 25.04
C TRP A 14 -12.67 -1.33 24.79
N GLN A 15 -13.34 -0.48 25.57
CA GLN A 15 -13.22 0.99 25.55
C GLN A 15 -11.81 1.53 25.84
N HIS A 16 -11.06 0.95 26.77
CA HIS A 16 -9.70 1.41 27.08
C HIS A 16 -8.75 1.10 25.94
N LEU A 17 -8.90 -0.07 25.29
CA LEU A 17 -8.16 -0.41 24.07
C LEU A 17 -8.52 0.53 22.91
N LEU A 18 -9.80 0.87 22.77
CA LEU A 18 -10.24 1.86 21.77
C LEU A 18 -9.59 3.22 22.03
N ARG A 19 -9.72 3.77 23.24
CA ARG A 19 -9.13 5.07 23.62
C ARG A 19 -7.62 5.07 23.43
N ALA A 20 -6.94 4.00 23.84
CA ALA A 20 -5.49 3.87 23.61
C ALA A 20 -5.15 3.84 22.12
N SER A 21 -5.89 3.09 21.31
CA SER A 21 -5.67 3.02 19.85
C SER A 21 -5.87 4.38 19.19
N LEU A 22 -6.95 5.10 19.55
CA LEU A 22 -7.24 6.43 19.02
C LEU A 22 -6.17 7.45 19.42
N ARG A 23 -5.68 7.40 20.67
CA ARG A 23 -4.53 8.23 21.11
C ARG A 23 -3.29 7.94 20.27
N GLU A 24 -2.95 6.67 20.05
CA GLU A 24 -1.81 6.31 19.22
C GLU A 24 -1.99 6.73 17.75
N CYS A 25 -3.21 6.74 17.20
CA CYS A 25 -3.46 7.28 15.87
C CYS A 25 -3.11 8.77 15.77
N THR A 26 -3.39 9.58 16.80
CA THR A 26 -3.07 11.02 16.78
C THR A 26 -1.57 11.32 16.75
N TYR A 27 -0.73 10.40 17.23
CA TYR A 27 0.72 10.55 17.23
C TYR A 27 1.39 10.12 15.92
N LEU A 28 0.63 9.56 14.97
CA LEU A 28 1.20 9.15 13.70
C LEU A 28 1.83 10.36 12.98
N PRO A 29 3.02 10.16 12.37
CA PRO A 29 3.75 11.25 11.72
C PRO A 29 3.07 11.72 10.44
N ASP A 30 2.40 10.83 9.71
CA ASP A 30 1.76 11.15 8.43
C ASP A 30 0.29 11.58 8.64
N PRO A 31 -0.15 12.71 8.05
CA PRO A 31 -1.49 13.25 8.26
C PRO A 31 -2.59 12.33 7.69
N LEU A 32 -2.39 11.83 6.47
CA LEU A 32 -3.35 10.92 5.81
C LEU A 32 -3.47 9.60 6.58
N ALA A 33 -2.36 9.08 7.10
CA ALA A 33 -2.34 7.91 7.94
C ALA A 33 -3.08 8.12 9.27
N ARG A 34 -2.99 9.31 9.87
CA ARG A 34 -3.73 9.66 11.10
C ARG A 34 -5.23 9.54 10.89
N ASP A 35 -5.73 10.17 9.83
CA ASP A 35 -7.17 10.22 9.55
C ASP A 35 -7.70 8.85 9.13
N TYR A 36 -7.00 8.18 8.22
CA TYR A 36 -7.37 6.84 7.80
C TYR A 36 -7.34 5.84 8.96
N MET A 37 -6.29 5.82 9.77
CA MET A 37 -6.18 4.86 10.88
C MET A 37 -7.21 5.13 11.97
N ARG A 38 -7.57 6.40 12.21
CA ARG A 38 -8.67 6.76 13.12
C ARG A 38 -9.98 6.14 12.65
N GLY A 39 -10.36 6.33 11.39
CA GLY A 39 -11.55 5.71 10.80
C GLY A 39 -11.49 4.19 10.81
N TYR A 40 -10.36 3.61 10.40
CA TYR A 40 -10.13 2.17 10.36
C TYR A 40 -10.24 1.49 11.73
N VAL A 41 -9.73 2.14 12.79
CA VAL A 41 -9.89 1.68 14.17
C VAL A 41 -11.35 1.78 14.59
N LEU A 42 -12.03 2.91 14.37
CA LEU A 42 -13.44 3.07 14.74
C LEU A 42 -14.33 2.01 14.08
N ASP A 43 -14.20 1.82 12.77
CA ASP A 43 -14.91 0.80 12.00
C ASP A 43 -14.76 -0.59 12.60
N ARG A 44 -13.52 -0.97 12.95
CA ARG A 44 -13.23 -2.29 13.51
C ARG A 44 -13.90 -2.47 14.88
N TYR A 45 -13.85 -1.44 15.72
CA TYR A 45 -14.44 -1.52 17.06
C TYR A 45 -15.97 -1.50 17.02
N ARG A 46 -16.58 -0.76 16.08
CA ARG A 46 -18.03 -0.73 15.82
C ARG A 46 -18.54 -2.09 15.33
N ARG A 47 -17.92 -2.66 14.29
CA ARG A 47 -18.30 -4.00 13.79
C ARG A 47 -18.18 -5.11 14.84
N ALA A 48 -17.29 -4.92 15.82
CA ALA A 48 -17.16 -5.86 16.93
C ALA A 48 -18.26 -5.67 17.99
N SER A 49 -18.78 -4.46 18.17
CA SER A 49 -19.88 -4.15 19.11
C SER A 49 -21.27 -4.39 18.54
N ASP A 50 -21.43 -4.45 17.21
CA ASP A 50 -22.74 -4.70 16.58
C ASP A 50 -23.30 -6.10 16.89
N ARG A 51 -22.44 -7.04 17.35
CA ARG A 51 -22.89 -8.37 17.80
C ARG A 51 -23.19 -8.30 19.30
N PRO A 52 -24.41 -8.67 19.74
CA PRO A 52 -24.75 -8.68 21.16
C PRO A 52 -23.85 -9.69 21.89
N GLY A 53 -23.09 -9.23 22.90
CA GLY A 53 -22.21 -10.07 23.70
C GLY A 53 -20.84 -9.44 24.01
N ARG A 54 -20.04 -10.13 24.84
CA ARG A 54 -18.66 -9.74 25.13
C ARG A 54 -17.82 -9.90 23.86
N PRO A 55 -16.90 -8.97 23.53
CA PRO A 55 -16.02 -9.16 22.38
C PRO A 55 -15.18 -10.44 22.54
N ASP A 56 -15.21 -11.29 21.51
CA ASP A 56 -14.45 -12.54 21.47
C ASP A 56 -12.97 -12.33 21.84
N SER A 57 -12.38 -13.32 22.51
CA SER A 57 -10.95 -13.31 22.87
C SER A 57 -10.04 -13.04 21.66
N GLN A 58 -10.42 -13.52 20.48
CA GLN A 58 -9.71 -13.27 19.22
C GLN A 58 -9.76 -11.80 18.79
N LYS A 59 -10.90 -11.12 18.99
CA LYS A 59 -11.04 -9.68 18.68
C LYS A 59 -10.21 -8.84 19.64
N ILE A 60 -10.20 -9.19 20.93
CA ILE A 60 -9.35 -8.55 21.94
C ILE A 60 -7.87 -8.72 21.58
N ARG A 61 -7.46 -9.94 21.19
CA ARG A 61 -6.08 -10.23 20.75
C ARG A 61 -5.71 -9.39 19.52
N SER A 62 -6.58 -9.36 18.51
CA SER A 62 -6.39 -8.55 17.29
C SER A 62 -6.31 -7.04 17.59
N ALA A 63 -7.14 -6.53 18.51
CA ALA A 63 -7.09 -5.16 18.98
C ALA A 63 -5.77 -4.83 19.69
N ARG A 64 -5.29 -5.71 20.57
CA ARG A 64 -3.97 -5.57 21.21
C ARG A 64 -2.83 -5.58 20.19
N HIS A 65 -2.88 -6.45 19.18
CA HIS A 65 -1.90 -6.43 18.10
C HIS A 65 -1.95 -5.13 17.28
N GLY A 66 -3.15 -4.61 16.98
CA GLY A 66 -3.31 -3.32 16.31
C GLY A 66 -2.73 -2.16 17.12
N LEU A 67 -3.02 -2.11 18.42
CA LEU A 67 -2.45 -1.11 19.33
C LEU A 67 -0.92 -1.22 19.38
N SER A 68 -0.40 -2.44 19.48
CA SER A 68 1.04 -2.70 19.52
C SER A 68 1.74 -2.30 18.21
N LEU A 69 1.08 -2.47 17.07
CA LEU A 69 1.56 -2.00 15.77
C LEU A 69 1.62 -0.46 15.72
N LEU A 70 0.57 0.23 16.18
CA LEU A 70 0.54 1.69 16.22
C LEU A 70 1.61 2.26 17.16
N ARG A 71 1.75 1.69 18.37
CA ARG A 71 2.80 2.08 19.33
C ARG A 71 4.20 1.96 18.71
N ARG A 72 4.51 0.80 18.11
CA ARG A 72 5.82 0.60 17.47
C ARG A 72 6.04 1.53 16.28
N ALA A 73 5.01 1.83 15.51
CA ALA A 73 5.12 2.82 14.43
C ALA A 73 5.49 4.20 14.97
N ASN A 74 4.87 4.62 16.07
CA ASN A 74 5.14 5.89 16.75
C ASN A 74 6.49 5.93 17.49
N GLU A 75 6.96 4.78 17.98
CA GLU A 75 8.32 4.62 18.55
C GLU A 75 9.41 4.64 17.46
N GLY A 76 9.02 4.62 16.19
CA GLY A 76 9.93 4.74 15.05
C GLY A 76 10.48 3.41 14.53
N TYR A 77 9.84 2.29 14.84
CA TYR A 77 10.14 1.04 14.14
C TYR A 77 9.73 1.14 12.68
N GLN A 78 10.67 0.90 11.78
CA GLN A 78 10.47 1.10 10.34
C GLN A 78 9.36 0.23 9.75
N PHE A 79 9.38 -1.09 10.00
CA PHE A 79 8.41 -2.00 9.39
C PHE A 79 6.97 -1.77 9.87
N PRO A 80 6.69 -1.55 11.18
CA PRO A 80 5.38 -1.15 11.65
C PRO A 80 4.89 0.15 11.01
N LEU A 81 5.75 1.18 10.90
CA LEU A 81 5.39 2.45 10.27
C LEU A 81 5.10 2.27 8.78
N GLU A 82 5.98 1.57 8.05
CA GLU A 82 5.78 1.23 6.64
C GLU A 82 4.45 0.50 6.44
N LYS A 83 4.10 -0.44 7.32
CA LYS A 83 2.82 -1.14 7.28
C LYS A 83 1.62 -0.21 7.49
N VAL A 84 1.70 0.76 8.41
CA VAL A 84 0.64 1.78 8.60
C VAL A 84 0.48 2.63 7.34
N LEU A 85 1.59 3.05 6.74
CA LEU A 85 1.58 3.84 5.52
C LEU A 85 1.02 3.04 4.33
N LEU A 86 1.40 1.78 4.17
CA LEU A 86 0.85 0.91 3.11
C LEU A 86 -0.66 0.65 3.27
N LEU A 87 -1.16 0.56 4.51
CA LEU A 87 -2.60 0.45 4.78
C LEU A 87 -3.34 1.75 4.45
N SER A 88 -2.76 2.88 4.86
CA SER A 88 -3.36 4.20 4.66
C SER A 88 -3.33 4.65 3.22
N TYR A 89 -2.28 4.42 2.44
CA TYR A 89 -2.26 4.73 1.00
C TYR A 89 -2.85 3.58 0.13
N GLY A 90 -3.58 2.63 0.73
CA GLY A 90 -4.31 1.60 -0.02
C GLY A 90 -3.43 0.68 -0.87
N ARG A 91 -2.18 0.43 -0.47
CA ARG A 91 -1.32 -0.61 -1.07
C ARG A 91 -1.69 -1.99 -0.49
N VAL A 92 -2.11 -2.00 0.77
CA VAL A 92 -2.54 -3.19 1.52
C VAL A 92 -3.90 -2.95 2.17
N GLY A 93 -4.64 -4.04 2.47
CA GLY A 93 -5.84 -3.98 3.30
C GLY A 93 -7.10 -3.48 2.58
N LYS A 94 -8.04 -2.90 3.36
CA LYS A 94 -9.39 -2.52 2.92
C LYS A 94 -9.36 -1.40 1.86
N ARG A 95 -8.66 -0.29 2.13
CA ARG A 95 -8.59 0.87 1.22
C ARG A 95 -8.13 0.50 -0.18
N ARG A 96 -7.24 -0.48 -0.32
CA ARG A 96 -6.85 -0.98 -1.65
C ARG A 96 -8.07 -1.48 -2.44
N HIS A 97 -8.92 -2.28 -1.81
CA HIS A 97 -10.08 -2.86 -2.48
C HIS A 97 -11.11 -1.77 -2.81
N GLU A 98 -11.23 -0.75 -1.96
CA GLU A 98 -12.05 0.44 -2.23
C GLU A 98 -11.52 1.19 -3.46
N LEU A 99 -10.22 1.52 -3.49
CA LEU A 99 -9.58 2.18 -4.64
C LEU A 99 -9.63 1.34 -5.92
N LEU A 100 -9.48 0.03 -5.80
CA LEU A 100 -9.56 -0.89 -6.94
C LEU A 100 -11.00 -0.96 -7.45
N ALA A 101 -12.00 -1.02 -6.56
CA ALA A 101 -13.40 -0.97 -6.94
C ALA A 101 -13.73 0.34 -7.67
N ASP A 102 -13.25 1.48 -7.16
CA ASP A 102 -13.41 2.77 -7.82
C ASP A 102 -12.71 2.83 -9.19
N PHE A 103 -11.51 2.25 -9.29
CA PHE A 103 -10.76 2.16 -10.54
C PHE A 103 -11.44 1.29 -11.60
N LEU A 104 -12.16 0.24 -11.18
CA LEU A 104 -12.89 -0.68 -12.04
C LEU A 104 -14.27 -0.18 -12.47
N LYS A 105 -14.78 0.92 -11.89
CA LYS A 105 -16.07 1.48 -12.31
C LYS A 105 -15.99 1.84 -13.80
N PRO A 106 -16.86 1.26 -14.66
CA PRO A 106 -16.89 1.61 -16.06
C PRO A 106 -17.27 3.10 -16.20
N PRO A 107 -16.75 3.80 -17.22
CA PRO A 107 -17.19 5.17 -17.49
C PRO A 107 -18.71 5.12 -17.75
N THR A 108 -19.44 6.03 -17.11
CA THR A 108 -20.87 6.19 -17.38
C THR A 108 -21.05 6.55 -18.86
N PRO A 109 -21.74 5.73 -19.66
CA PRO A 109 -21.95 6.03 -21.06
C PRO A 109 -22.80 7.30 -21.17
N LYS A 110 -22.31 8.30 -21.92
CA LYS A 110 -23.05 9.54 -22.15
C LYS A 110 -24.08 9.38 -23.28
N ASP A 111 -23.79 8.51 -24.24
CA ASP A 111 -24.56 8.37 -25.48
C ASP A 111 -25.27 7.02 -25.57
N THR A 112 -26.45 7.01 -26.20
CA THR A 112 -27.24 5.80 -26.48
C THR A 112 -26.47 4.79 -27.34
N GLU A 113 -25.62 5.27 -28.25
CA GLU A 113 -24.75 4.41 -29.08
C GLU A 113 -23.69 3.68 -28.25
N ALA A 114 -23.10 4.36 -27.25
CA ALA A 114 -22.14 3.75 -26.34
C ALA A 114 -22.79 2.64 -25.50
N VAL A 115 -24.06 2.80 -25.12
CA VAL A 115 -24.83 1.74 -24.43
C VAL A 115 -25.02 0.53 -25.35
N LYS A 116 -25.42 0.74 -26.61
CA LYS A 116 -25.56 -0.36 -27.59
C LYS A 116 -24.24 -1.11 -27.77
N ALA A 117 -23.11 -0.40 -27.85
CA ALA A 117 -21.80 -1.00 -27.96
C ALA A 117 -21.41 -1.83 -26.71
N LEU A 118 -21.79 -1.38 -25.51
CA LEU A 118 -21.57 -2.15 -24.28
C LEU A 118 -22.42 -3.41 -24.21
N VAL A 119 -23.67 -3.36 -24.68
CA VAL A 119 -24.57 -4.53 -24.72
C VAL A 119 -24.10 -5.56 -25.75
N ALA A 120 -23.46 -5.12 -26.84
CA ALA A 120 -22.90 -6.00 -27.86
C ALA A 120 -21.64 -6.76 -27.39
N GLN A 121 -21.00 -6.35 -26.29
CA GLN A 121 -19.82 -7.05 -25.77
C GLN A 121 -20.19 -8.45 -25.26
N PRO A 122 -19.31 -9.45 -25.44
CA PRO A 122 -19.54 -10.79 -24.91
C PRO A 122 -19.71 -10.72 -23.39
N ALA A 123 -20.58 -11.59 -22.86
CA ALA A 123 -20.79 -11.68 -21.42
C ALA A 123 -19.47 -11.95 -20.67
N GLU A 124 -19.41 -11.51 -19.41
CA GLU A 124 -18.19 -11.58 -18.62
C GLU A 124 -17.57 -12.98 -18.61
N PHE A 125 -16.28 -13.06 -18.97
CA PHE A 125 -15.47 -14.28 -18.98
C PHE A 125 -15.84 -15.33 -20.05
N GLU A 126 -16.74 -15.01 -20.98
CA GLU A 126 -17.01 -15.86 -22.15
C GLU A 126 -15.82 -15.93 -23.11
N ASP A 127 -15.97 -16.76 -24.14
CA ASP A 127 -15.02 -16.77 -25.25
C ASP A 127 -15.06 -15.42 -26.00
N GLY A 128 -13.88 -14.85 -26.28
CA GLY A 128 -13.76 -13.50 -26.84
C GLY A 128 -13.84 -12.36 -25.81
N TRP A 129 -14.12 -12.65 -24.54
CA TRP A 129 -14.06 -11.63 -23.49
C TRP A 129 -12.62 -11.17 -23.25
N GLU A 130 -12.41 -9.85 -23.35
CA GLU A 130 -11.17 -9.19 -23.01
C GLU A 130 -11.31 -8.38 -21.73
N ALA A 131 -10.27 -8.38 -20.90
CA ALA A 131 -10.24 -7.55 -19.71
C ALA A 131 -10.17 -6.06 -20.10
N PRO A 132 -10.77 -5.16 -19.29
CA PRO A 132 -10.79 -3.73 -19.61
C PRO A 132 -9.41 -3.16 -19.91
N ALA A 133 -9.29 -2.39 -21.00
CA ALA A 133 -8.02 -1.87 -21.49
C ALA A 133 -7.23 -1.12 -20.40
N LYS A 134 -7.92 -0.34 -19.55
CA LYS A 134 -7.34 0.40 -18.41
C LYS A 134 -6.62 -0.51 -17.41
N VAL A 135 -7.23 -1.65 -17.08
CA VAL A 135 -6.67 -2.67 -16.18
C VAL A 135 -5.46 -3.34 -16.82
N MET A 136 -5.53 -3.61 -18.12
CA MET A 136 -4.45 -4.25 -18.87
C MET A 136 -3.24 -3.33 -19.06
N SER A 137 -3.45 -2.03 -19.32
CA SER A 137 -2.37 -1.04 -19.35
C SER A 137 -1.66 -0.92 -17.99
N LEU A 138 -2.42 -0.95 -16.89
CA LEU A 138 -1.86 -0.94 -15.54
C LEU A 138 -1.01 -2.20 -15.32
N ALA A 139 -1.57 -3.38 -15.59
CA ALA A 139 -0.87 -4.66 -15.46
C ALA A 139 0.43 -4.71 -16.27
N LYS A 140 0.39 -4.22 -17.52
CA LYS A 140 1.57 -4.09 -18.39
C LYS A 140 2.62 -3.17 -17.76
N SER A 141 2.22 -1.98 -17.30
CA SER A 141 3.16 -1.03 -16.67
C SER A 141 3.83 -1.61 -15.42
N GLN A 142 3.09 -2.41 -14.63
CA GLN A 142 3.62 -3.03 -13.42
C GLN A 142 4.66 -4.10 -13.71
N LEU A 143 4.43 -4.90 -14.75
CA LEU A 143 5.37 -5.95 -15.16
C LEU A 143 6.75 -5.36 -15.51
N HIS A 144 6.78 -4.18 -16.12
CA HIS A 144 8.01 -3.48 -16.51
C HIS A 144 8.68 -2.73 -15.35
N ASN A 145 8.02 -2.57 -14.18
CA ASN A 145 8.57 -1.83 -13.06
C ASN A 145 9.37 -2.75 -12.10
N GLY A 146 10.70 -2.60 -12.11
CA GLY A 146 11.61 -3.37 -11.25
C GLY A 146 11.40 -3.18 -9.73
N ILE A 147 10.89 -2.03 -9.29
CA ILE A 147 10.61 -1.78 -7.86
C ILE A 147 9.44 -2.63 -7.39
N ILE A 148 8.39 -2.73 -8.21
CA ILE A 148 7.23 -3.58 -7.90
C ILE A 148 7.63 -5.05 -7.99
N MET A 149 8.45 -5.41 -8.96
CA MET A 149 8.98 -6.76 -9.09
C MET A 149 9.92 -7.13 -7.94
N THR A 150 10.55 -6.19 -7.24
CA THR A 150 11.36 -6.51 -6.05
C THR A 150 10.54 -6.45 -4.75
N SER A 151 9.46 -5.69 -4.75
CA SER A 151 8.50 -5.58 -3.64
C SER A 151 7.86 -6.92 -3.31
N ARG A 152 8.16 -7.48 -2.13
CA ARG A 152 7.53 -8.72 -1.60
C ARG A 152 6.16 -8.47 -0.96
N LEU A 153 5.56 -7.31 -1.20
CA LEU A 153 4.30 -6.90 -0.58
C LEU A 153 3.08 -7.62 -1.17
N ARG A 154 3.17 -8.10 -2.42
CA ARG A 154 2.07 -8.75 -3.16
C ARG A 154 2.55 -9.85 -4.10
N PRO A 155 1.66 -10.79 -4.46
CA PRO A 155 1.85 -11.64 -5.64
C PRO A 155 2.01 -10.76 -6.90
N ARG A 156 2.70 -11.29 -7.90
CA ARG A 156 3.06 -10.56 -9.12
C ARG A 156 2.18 -11.00 -10.28
N VAL A 157 1.91 -10.09 -11.21
CA VAL A 157 1.29 -10.46 -12.48
C VAL A 157 2.34 -11.19 -13.30
N LEU A 158 2.21 -12.51 -13.44
CA LEU A 158 3.12 -13.32 -14.25
C LEU A 158 2.70 -13.38 -15.72
N LYS A 159 1.38 -13.37 -15.97
CA LYS A 159 0.80 -13.57 -17.31
C LYS A 159 -0.27 -12.53 -17.59
N LEU A 160 -0.13 -11.84 -18.72
CA LEU A 160 -1.08 -10.81 -19.18
C LEU A 160 -2.32 -11.39 -19.85
N GLN A 161 -2.36 -12.70 -20.13
CA GLN A 161 -3.51 -13.34 -20.75
C GLN A 161 -3.80 -14.70 -20.07
N PRO A 162 -5.08 -15.10 -19.99
CA PRO A 162 -5.45 -16.40 -19.48
C PRO A 162 -4.93 -17.50 -20.40
N GLN A 163 -4.30 -18.52 -19.82
CA GLN A 163 -3.81 -19.68 -20.55
C GLN A 163 -4.93 -20.73 -20.58
N VAL A 164 -5.81 -20.62 -21.57
CA VAL A 164 -6.90 -21.57 -21.78
C VAL A 164 -6.40 -22.61 -22.78
N PRO A 165 -6.17 -23.87 -22.37
CA PRO A 165 -5.83 -24.92 -23.33
C PRO A 165 -7.03 -25.18 -24.25
N GLU A 166 -6.76 -25.55 -25.50
CA GLU A 166 -7.81 -25.86 -26.47
C GLU A 166 -8.44 -27.22 -26.16
N LEU A 167 -7.60 -28.22 -25.86
CA LEU A 167 -7.99 -29.60 -25.64
C LEU A 167 -7.76 -30.05 -24.20
N ASN A 168 -8.62 -30.96 -23.74
CA ASN A 168 -8.51 -31.65 -22.46
C ASN A 168 -7.59 -32.87 -22.60
N ALA A 169 -7.30 -33.57 -21.49
CA ALA A 169 -6.49 -34.79 -21.45
C ALA A 169 -6.99 -35.91 -22.38
N TRP A 170 -8.28 -35.92 -22.73
CA TRP A 170 -8.87 -36.84 -23.71
C TRP A 170 -8.94 -36.29 -25.14
N PHE A 171 -8.14 -35.25 -25.46
CA PHE A 171 -8.12 -34.58 -26.77
C PHE A 171 -9.47 -34.03 -27.25
N LYS A 172 -10.40 -33.77 -26.32
CA LYS A 172 -11.71 -33.12 -26.58
C LYS A 172 -11.64 -31.62 -26.27
N PRO A 173 -12.45 -30.76 -26.92
CA PRO A 173 -12.50 -29.34 -26.59
C PRO A 173 -12.88 -29.12 -25.11
N LEU A 174 -12.29 -28.10 -24.48
CA LEU A 174 -12.60 -27.79 -23.09
C LEU A 174 -14.08 -27.39 -22.93
N PRO A 175 -14.78 -27.87 -21.88
CA PRO A 175 -16.12 -27.41 -21.57
C PRO A 175 -16.17 -25.89 -21.37
N ALA A 176 -17.23 -25.23 -21.85
CA ALA A 176 -17.41 -23.78 -21.76
C ALA A 176 -17.25 -23.25 -20.33
N VAL A 177 -17.86 -23.94 -19.34
CA VAL A 177 -17.76 -23.60 -17.92
C VAL A 177 -16.31 -23.62 -17.43
N ARG A 178 -15.49 -24.57 -17.91
CA ARG A 178 -14.08 -24.67 -17.51
C ARG A 178 -13.27 -23.50 -18.08
N ARG A 179 -13.50 -23.12 -19.34
CA ARG A 179 -12.86 -21.95 -19.97
C ARG A 179 -13.21 -20.66 -19.23
N ARG A 180 -14.50 -20.46 -18.92
CA ARG A 180 -15.00 -19.34 -18.11
C ARG A 180 -14.32 -19.27 -16.75
N ASN A 181 -14.22 -20.40 -16.04
CA ASN A 181 -13.58 -20.46 -14.73
C ASN A 181 -12.07 -20.19 -14.78
N ILE A 182 -11.36 -20.62 -15.83
CA ILE A 182 -9.94 -20.29 -16.04
C ILE A 182 -9.77 -18.78 -16.21
N ARG A 183 -10.60 -18.15 -17.05
CA ARG A 183 -10.58 -16.69 -17.26
C ARG A 183 -10.92 -15.94 -15.98
N LYS A 184 -11.98 -16.34 -15.27
CA LYS A 184 -12.37 -15.75 -13.99
C LYS A 184 -11.25 -15.85 -12.95
N LYS A 185 -10.64 -17.03 -12.79
CA LYS A 185 -9.52 -17.24 -11.85
C LYS A 185 -8.31 -16.39 -12.22
N TRP A 186 -7.95 -16.34 -13.51
CA TRP A 186 -6.87 -15.48 -14.00
C TRP A 186 -7.16 -14.01 -13.69
N TYR A 187 -8.36 -13.53 -14.01
CA TYR A 187 -8.72 -12.13 -13.78
C TYR A 187 -8.77 -11.76 -12.30
N GLN A 188 -9.35 -12.61 -11.44
CA GLN A 188 -9.32 -12.40 -10.00
C GLN A 188 -7.89 -12.38 -9.45
N TYR A 189 -7.01 -13.25 -9.96
CA TYR A 189 -5.60 -13.24 -9.61
C TYR A 189 -4.92 -11.95 -10.05
N THR A 190 -5.13 -11.50 -11.29
CA THR A 190 -4.53 -10.24 -11.77
C THR A 190 -4.99 -9.07 -10.91
N LEU A 191 -6.30 -8.92 -10.63
CA LEU A 191 -6.82 -7.90 -9.71
C LEU A 191 -6.19 -7.96 -8.32
N SER A 192 -5.95 -9.16 -7.78
CA SER A 192 -5.27 -9.36 -6.49
C SER A 192 -3.80 -8.94 -6.49
N CYS A 193 -3.19 -8.79 -7.67
CA CYS A 193 -1.82 -8.31 -7.85
C CYS A 193 -1.78 -6.79 -8.06
N LEU A 194 -2.75 -6.20 -8.77
CA LEU A 194 -2.75 -4.80 -9.21
C LEU A 194 -2.68 -3.73 -8.12
N TRP A 195 -1.97 -2.64 -8.38
CA TRP A 195 -1.88 -1.52 -7.44
C TRP A 195 -2.70 -0.37 -8.02
N PRO A 196 -3.86 -0.02 -7.44
CA PRO A 196 -4.71 1.01 -8.00
C PRO A 196 -4.05 2.39 -7.85
N PRO A 197 -4.32 3.34 -8.77
CA PRO A 197 -3.93 4.73 -8.59
C PRO A 197 -4.61 5.31 -7.34
N LEU A 198 -3.98 6.33 -6.76
CA LEU A 198 -4.55 7.09 -5.65
C LEU A 198 -5.44 8.21 -6.19
N PRO A 199 -6.41 8.71 -5.39
CA PRO A 199 -7.15 9.91 -5.75
C PRO A 199 -6.23 11.14 -5.71
N GLU A 200 -6.59 12.16 -6.50
CA GLU A 200 -5.81 13.39 -6.68
C GLU A 200 -5.42 14.05 -5.35
N GLN A 201 -6.35 14.09 -4.38
CA GLN A 201 -6.13 14.72 -3.07
C GLN A 201 -5.04 14.02 -2.25
N ASP A 202 -5.05 12.68 -2.23
CA ASP A 202 -4.04 11.89 -1.54
C ASP A 202 -2.69 12.00 -2.23
N LEU A 203 -2.67 12.05 -3.57
CA LEU A 203 -1.48 12.24 -4.38
C LEU A 203 -0.84 13.60 -4.12
N ALA A 204 -1.62 14.68 -4.20
CA ALA A 204 -1.16 16.03 -3.92
C ALA A 204 -0.59 16.15 -2.50
N THR A 205 -1.21 15.48 -1.52
CA THR A 205 -0.69 15.44 -0.15
C THR A 205 0.65 14.71 -0.09
N LEU A 206 0.79 13.54 -0.72
CA LEU A 206 2.03 12.78 -0.73
C LEU A 206 3.15 13.53 -1.45
N ASP A 207 2.86 14.11 -2.61
CA ASP A 207 3.80 14.88 -3.41
C ASP A 207 4.22 16.16 -2.69
N GLY A 208 3.29 16.88 -2.07
CA GLY A 208 3.57 18.07 -1.26
C GLY A 208 4.43 17.77 -0.02
N LEU A 209 4.28 16.59 0.59
CA LEU A 209 5.15 16.12 1.67
C LEU A 209 6.55 15.73 1.17
N ILE A 210 6.67 15.24 -0.06
CA ILE A 210 7.98 14.87 -0.67
C ILE A 210 8.71 16.11 -1.17
N SER A 211 8.00 17.07 -1.78
CA SER A 211 8.56 18.34 -2.26
C SER A 211 8.91 19.28 -1.09
N GLY A 212 8.19 19.16 0.03
CA GLY A 212 8.34 20.02 1.20
C GLY A 212 7.46 21.27 1.15
N GLU A 213 6.54 21.36 0.18
CA GLU A 213 5.49 22.38 0.15
C GLU A 213 4.61 22.32 1.39
N ILE A 214 4.29 21.10 1.84
CA ILE A 214 3.55 20.88 3.07
C ILE A 214 4.56 20.80 4.22
N PRO A 215 4.57 21.77 5.16
CA PRO A 215 5.52 21.76 6.25
C PRO A 215 5.20 20.59 7.18
N TRP A 216 6.16 19.69 7.34
CA TRP A 216 6.03 18.54 8.21
C TRP A 216 6.86 18.70 9.49
N LYS A 217 6.24 18.38 10.64
CA LYS A 217 6.91 18.36 11.95
C LYS A 217 6.56 17.08 12.70
N PRO A 218 7.51 16.47 13.42
CA PRO A 218 7.24 15.28 14.22
C PRO A 218 6.27 15.60 15.36
N VAL A 219 5.28 14.74 15.55
CA VAL A 219 4.31 14.88 16.65
C VAL A 219 4.98 14.47 17.95
N LYS A 220 5.03 15.39 18.92
CA LYS A 220 5.55 15.09 20.26
C LYS A 220 4.50 14.30 21.05
N ARG A 221 4.89 13.14 21.58
CA ARG A 221 4.06 12.37 22.52
C ARG A 221 4.04 13.10 23.87
N ARG A 222 2.87 13.24 24.46
CA ARG A 222 2.77 13.64 25.88
C ARG A 222 3.40 12.54 26.71
N GLN A 223 4.57 12.78 27.28
CA GLN A 223 5.11 11.90 28.30
C GLN A 223 4.22 12.03 29.53
N VAL A 224 3.73 10.90 30.03
CA VAL A 224 3.22 10.86 31.39
C VAL A 224 4.47 11.04 32.24
N THR A 225 4.52 12.12 33.01
CA THR A 225 5.58 12.34 34.01
C THR A 225 5.49 11.16 34.98
N SER A 226 6.21 10.08 34.69
CA SER A 226 6.49 9.05 35.67
C SER A 226 7.33 9.77 36.72
N THR A 227 6.72 10.10 37.84
CA THR A 227 7.42 10.56 39.04
C THR A 227 8.54 9.56 39.30
N THR A 228 9.76 9.97 38.97
CA THR A 228 10.96 9.15 39.07
C THR A 228 11.19 8.88 40.54
N SER A 229 10.71 7.75 41.04
CA SER A 229 11.11 7.18 42.32
C SER A 229 12.48 6.52 42.15
N THR A 230 13.50 7.33 41.85
CA THR A 230 14.89 6.88 41.65
C THR A 230 15.47 6.25 42.92
N ALA A 231 14.90 6.55 44.10
CA ALA A 231 15.33 6.01 45.38
C ALA A 231 14.82 4.59 45.67
N ALA A 232 13.72 4.14 45.05
CA ALA A 232 13.15 2.80 45.30
C ALA A 232 13.67 1.73 44.34
N SER A 233 14.35 2.12 43.24
CA SER A 233 14.82 1.19 42.22
C SER A 233 16.07 0.41 42.61
N THR A 234 16.92 0.93 43.49
CA THR A 234 18.17 0.27 43.89
C THR A 234 17.91 -0.95 44.77
N ASP A 235 16.96 -0.87 45.71
CA ASP A 235 16.62 -2.00 46.58
C ASP A 235 16.02 -3.17 45.82
N HIS A 236 15.13 -2.89 44.85
CA HIS A 236 14.58 -3.93 43.98
C HIS A 236 15.62 -4.55 43.04
N GLN A 237 16.58 -3.76 42.55
CA GLN A 237 17.67 -4.27 41.71
C GLN A 237 18.61 -5.19 42.50
N LEU A 238 18.90 -4.86 43.76
CA LEU A 238 19.71 -5.71 44.64
C LEU A 238 18.96 -6.98 45.04
N SER A 239 17.66 -6.90 45.35
CA SER A 239 16.86 -8.09 45.65
C SER A 239 16.76 -9.04 44.45
N ASP A 240 16.52 -8.51 43.25
CA ASP A 240 16.45 -9.31 42.02
C ASP A 240 17.80 -9.96 41.71
N PHE A 241 18.92 -9.25 41.94
CA PHE A 241 20.26 -9.79 41.75
C PHE A 241 20.59 -10.92 42.73
N LEU A 242 20.15 -10.82 43.99
CA LEU A 242 20.37 -11.86 45.01
C LEU A 242 19.55 -13.12 44.75
N VAL A 243 18.33 -12.99 44.20
CA VAL A 243 17.43 -14.12 43.89
C VAL A 243 17.78 -14.80 42.58
N ASP A 244 17.95 -14.03 41.50
CA ASP A 244 18.12 -14.55 40.14
C ASP A 244 19.60 -14.65 39.69
N GLY A 245 20.53 -14.11 40.49
CA GLY A 245 21.95 -14.01 40.14
C GLY A 245 22.25 -12.95 39.08
N PRO A 246 23.48 -12.93 38.52
CA PRO A 246 23.88 -11.95 37.50
C PRO A 246 23.07 -12.16 36.22
N GLN A 247 22.08 -11.29 36.01
CA GLN A 247 21.28 -11.32 34.79
C GLN A 247 22.16 -10.96 33.58
N LYS A 248 21.96 -11.70 32.47
CA LYS A 248 22.60 -11.35 31.19
C LYS A 248 22.29 -9.90 30.87
N GLY A 249 23.34 -9.10 30.63
CA GLY A 249 23.20 -7.68 30.31
C GLY A 249 22.28 -7.45 29.10
N THR A 250 21.93 -6.18 28.86
CA THR A 250 20.97 -5.74 27.84
C THR A 250 21.30 -6.34 26.47
N THR A 251 20.69 -7.48 26.14
CA THR A 251 21.00 -8.21 24.92
C THR A 251 20.21 -7.58 23.78
N PHE A 252 20.79 -7.54 22.57
CA PHE A 252 20.09 -7.06 21.37
C PHE A 252 18.89 -7.93 20.94
N ARG A 253 18.52 -8.96 21.72
CA ARG A 253 17.34 -9.82 21.51
C ARG A 253 16.05 -9.02 21.38
N GLN A 254 15.92 -7.89 22.10
CA GLN A 254 14.75 -7.01 22.00
C GLN A 254 14.66 -6.29 20.63
N PHE A 255 15.78 -6.18 19.91
CA PHE A 255 15.90 -5.50 18.61
C PHE A 255 16.04 -6.46 17.42
N VAL A 256 15.72 -7.75 17.61
CA VAL A 256 15.72 -8.75 16.51
C VAL A 256 14.80 -8.30 15.36
N ASN A 257 13.72 -7.58 15.69
CA ASN A 257 12.78 -7.03 14.71
C ASN A 257 13.13 -5.61 14.25
N GLY A 258 14.39 -5.18 14.45
CA GLY A 258 14.89 -3.85 14.14
C GLY A 258 15.04 -2.95 15.37
N ARG A 259 15.87 -1.91 15.22
CA ARG A 259 16.03 -0.85 16.21
C ARG A 259 15.03 0.29 15.94
N PRO A 260 14.48 0.95 16.96
CA PRO A 260 13.64 2.12 16.76
C PRO A 260 14.47 3.27 16.19
N HIS A 261 13.94 3.96 15.17
CA HIS A 261 14.53 5.16 14.60
C HIS A 261 13.93 6.42 15.23
N ASN A 262 14.72 7.48 15.38
CA ASN A 262 14.16 8.80 15.67
C ASN A 262 13.37 9.29 14.45
N ILE A 263 12.09 9.64 14.66
CA ILE A 263 11.21 10.13 13.61
C ILE A 263 11.64 11.55 13.22
N THR A 264 12.52 11.63 12.22
CA THR A 264 13.06 12.86 11.63
C THR A 264 12.45 13.11 10.24
N ALA A 265 12.56 14.34 9.72
CA ALA A 265 12.06 14.68 8.39
C ALA A 265 12.73 13.82 7.31
N ARG A 266 14.05 13.65 7.40
CA ARG A 266 14.81 12.78 6.50
C ARG A 266 14.31 11.33 6.50
N PHE A 267 13.99 10.79 7.68
CA PHE A 267 13.45 9.44 7.80
C PHE A 267 12.08 9.33 7.13
N MET A 268 11.17 10.29 7.36
CA MET A 268 9.86 10.31 6.74
C MET A 268 9.91 10.51 5.23
N HIS A 269 10.74 11.43 4.73
CA HIS A 269 10.95 11.64 3.29
C HIS A 269 11.38 10.35 2.59
N ARG A 270 12.24 9.55 3.24
CA ARG A 270 12.63 8.24 2.72
C ARG A 270 11.46 7.26 2.68
N GLN A 271 10.58 7.26 3.69
CA GLN A 271 9.38 6.40 3.67
C GLN A 271 8.40 6.85 2.59
N TRP A 272 8.12 8.14 2.47
CA TRP A 272 7.21 8.66 1.44
C TRP A 272 7.70 8.38 0.03
N ARG A 273 9.00 8.55 -0.27
CA ARG A 273 9.55 8.18 -1.59
C ARG A 273 9.45 6.68 -1.88
N ARG A 274 9.63 5.83 -0.87
CA ARG A 274 9.42 4.37 -1.03
C ARG A 274 7.96 4.05 -1.33
N LEU A 275 7.02 4.80 -0.76
CA LEU A 275 5.59 4.66 -1.06
C LEU A 275 5.25 5.22 -2.44
N SER A 276 5.76 6.39 -2.81
CA SER A 276 5.46 7.03 -4.10
C SER A 276 5.95 6.18 -5.26
N ALA A 277 7.09 5.51 -5.12
CA ALA A 277 7.59 4.54 -6.09
C ALA A 277 6.66 3.34 -6.34
N LEU A 278 5.71 3.11 -5.43
CA LEU A 278 4.70 2.05 -5.50
C LEU A 278 3.32 2.57 -5.92
N VAL A 279 3.18 3.87 -6.14
CA VAL A 279 1.93 4.49 -6.57
C VAL A 279 2.00 4.72 -8.07
N PRO A 280 1.06 4.17 -8.86
CA PRO A 280 0.94 4.51 -10.26
C PRO A 280 0.30 5.90 -10.39
N ARG A 281 0.93 6.77 -11.17
CA ARG A 281 0.35 8.03 -11.64
C ARG A 281 -0.38 7.73 -12.96
N GLN A 282 -1.65 8.11 -13.05
CA GLN A 282 -2.52 7.80 -14.18
C GLN A 282 -2.59 9.01 -15.11
N GLU A 283 -2.23 8.83 -16.38
CA GLU A 283 -2.32 9.86 -17.41
C GLU A 283 -3.06 9.31 -18.63
N TRP A 284 -3.92 10.13 -19.23
CA TRP A 284 -4.56 9.80 -20.49
C TRP A 284 -3.71 10.32 -21.64
N ASN A 285 -3.26 9.44 -22.53
CA ASN A 285 -2.53 9.88 -23.72
C ASN A 285 -3.52 10.10 -24.89
N PRO A 286 -3.78 11.36 -25.31
CA PRO A 286 -4.74 11.65 -26.37
C PRO A 286 -4.28 11.11 -27.74
N ARG A 287 -2.96 10.97 -27.97
CA ARG A 287 -2.42 10.52 -29.27
C ARG A 287 -2.60 9.02 -29.49
N SER A 288 -2.46 8.22 -28.43
CA SER A 288 -2.54 6.75 -28.54
C SER A 288 -3.88 6.18 -28.12
N GLY A 289 -4.78 6.99 -27.55
CA GLY A 289 -6.07 6.54 -27.03
C GLY A 289 -5.94 5.50 -25.92
N LYS A 290 -4.81 5.50 -25.18
CA LYS A 290 -4.48 4.52 -24.15
C LYS A 290 -4.12 5.20 -22.85
N TRP A 291 -4.44 4.52 -21.75
CA TRP A 291 -3.99 4.91 -20.43
C TRP A 291 -2.49 4.66 -20.28
N LEU A 292 -1.76 5.71 -19.91
CA LEU A 292 -0.35 5.66 -19.55
C LEU A 292 -0.24 5.65 -18.02
N PHE A 293 0.66 4.81 -17.50
CA PHE A 293 0.97 4.76 -16.08
C PHE A 293 2.45 5.04 -15.87
N THR A 294 2.74 6.12 -15.14
CA THR A 294 4.10 6.50 -14.76
C THR A 294 4.36 6.15 -13.30
N TRP A 295 5.62 5.89 -12.95
CA TRP A 295 6.05 5.44 -11.62
C TRP A 295 7.23 6.28 -11.14
N ASP A 296 7.23 6.59 -9.84
CA ASP A 296 8.35 7.29 -9.22
C ASP A 296 9.53 6.37 -8.92
N SER A 297 10.67 6.98 -8.61
CA SER A 297 11.86 6.30 -8.11
C SER A 297 11.97 6.44 -6.59
N ALA A 298 12.25 5.34 -5.90
CA ALA A 298 12.47 5.36 -4.45
C ALA A 298 13.75 6.12 -4.06
N LYS A 299 14.75 6.15 -4.96
CA LYS A 299 15.96 6.96 -4.79
C LYS A 299 15.75 8.32 -5.48
N PRO A 300 16.12 9.44 -4.84
CA PRO A 300 16.11 10.72 -5.52
C PRO A 300 16.98 10.62 -6.76
N LYS A 301 16.42 10.99 -7.93
CA LYS A 301 17.24 11.18 -9.11
C LYS A 301 18.13 12.40 -8.83
N PRO A 302 19.46 12.32 -9.03
CA PRO A 302 20.28 13.51 -8.94
C PRO A 302 19.72 14.52 -9.94
N LYS A 303 19.52 15.77 -9.49
CA LYS A 303 19.14 16.87 -10.39
C LYS A 303 20.35 17.11 -11.28
N VAL A 304 20.36 16.52 -12.47
CA VAL A 304 21.37 16.82 -13.47
C VAL A 304 21.01 18.22 -13.99
N THR A 305 21.72 19.23 -13.49
CA THR A 305 21.65 20.58 -14.05
C THR A 305 22.41 20.57 -15.36
N LEU A 306 21.76 20.11 -16.43
CA LEU A 306 22.23 20.42 -17.77
C LEU A 306 21.85 21.88 -18.00
N HIS A 307 22.84 22.77 -17.94
CA HIS A 307 22.70 24.10 -18.52
C HIS A 307 22.60 23.90 -20.03
N VAL A 308 21.37 23.92 -20.55
CA VAL A 308 21.16 24.06 -21.99
C VAL A 308 21.11 25.56 -22.21
N ASP A 309 22.17 26.10 -22.79
CA ASP A 309 22.18 27.50 -23.20
C ASP A 309 21.06 27.69 -24.22
N PRO A 310 20.12 28.61 -23.98
CA PRO A 310 18.91 28.75 -24.80
C PRO A 310 19.21 29.20 -26.23
N ASP A 311 20.42 29.72 -26.47
CA ASP A 311 20.89 30.23 -27.76
C ASP A 311 21.59 29.16 -28.61
N VAL A 312 21.72 27.93 -28.11
CA VAL A 312 22.33 26.84 -28.87
C VAL A 312 21.25 26.11 -29.65
N ASP A 313 21.25 26.30 -30.98
CA ASP A 313 20.38 25.55 -31.88
C ASP A 313 20.65 24.05 -31.73
N VAL A 314 19.61 23.30 -31.39
CA VAL A 314 19.68 21.85 -31.13
C VAL A 314 20.19 21.08 -32.35
N ALA A 315 20.05 21.67 -33.55
CA ALA A 315 20.57 21.16 -34.81
C ALA A 315 22.11 21.14 -34.86
N ASP A 316 22.79 22.14 -34.28
CA ASP A 316 24.26 22.22 -34.27
C ASP A 316 24.88 21.19 -33.30
N VAL A 317 24.18 20.85 -32.21
CA VAL A 317 24.67 19.89 -31.20
C VAL A 317 24.59 18.45 -31.68
N PHE A 318 23.52 18.10 -32.41
CA PHE A 318 23.30 16.72 -32.84
C PHE A 318 23.73 16.46 -34.29
N GLY A 319 24.03 17.52 -35.05
CA GLY A 319 24.32 17.45 -36.47
C GLY A 319 23.16 16.87 -37.28
N ASP A 320 23.05 17.23 -38.56
CA ASP A 320 22.10 16.61 -39.48
C ASP A 320 22.52 15.15 -39.76
N GLN A 321 22.34 14.26 -38.79
CA GLN A 321 22.30 12.83 -39.06
C GLN A 321 20.94 12.51 -39.68
N THR A 322 20.82 12.80 -40.98
CA THR A 322 19.80 12.16 -41.81
C THR A 322 19.91 10.65 -41.57
N PRO A 323 18.85 9.95 -41.14
CA PRO A 323 18.92 8.52 -40.89
C PRO A 323 19.21 7.81 -42.21
N GLN A 324 20.45 7.34 -42.37
CA GLN A 324 20.84 6.49 -43.49
C GLN A 324 19.88 5.27 -43.53
N PRO A 325 19.22 4.99 -44.66
CA PRO A 325 18.32 3.85 -44.75
C PRO A 325 19.12 2.58 -44.50
N ARG A 326 18.73 1.81 -43.48
CA ARG A 326 19.32 0.50 -43.17
C ARG A 326 19.26 -0.38 -44.42
N ARG A 327 20.40 -0.64 -45.05
CA ARG A 327 20.52 -1.61 -46.15
C ARG A 327 20.00 -2.95 -45.65
N ARG A 328 18.87 -3.42 -46.22
CA ARG A 328 18.39 -4.79 -46.05
C ARG A 328 19.49 -5.71 -46.60
N ILE A 329 20.17 -6.42 -45.71
CA ILE A 329 21.02 -7.55 -46.08
C ILE A 329 20.07 -8.61 -46.65
N LYS A 330 20.09 -8.79 -47.98
CA LYS A 330 19.45 -9.94 -48.61
C LYS A 330 20.29 -11.15 -48.24
N LEU A 331 19.76 -11.99 -47.36
CA LEU A 331 20.27 -13.35 -47.18
C LEU A 331 20.00 -14.08 -48.49
N THR A 332 21.05 -14.30 -49.28
CA THR A 332 21.03 -15.21 -50.42
C THR A 332 21.09 -16.62 -49.87
N ASN A 333 20.03 -17.41 -50.09
CA ASN A 333 20.06 -18.84 -49.85
C ASN A 333 21.01 -19.48 -50.89
N GLY A 334 22.07 -20.11 -50.41
CA GLY A 334 22.90 -21.06 -51.14
C GLY A 334 22.75 -22.43 -50.52
#